data_AF-A0A9W9XF59-F1
#
_entry.id   AF-A0A9W9XF59-F1
#
_cell.length_a   1.000
_cell.length_b   1.000
_cell.length_c   1.000
_cell.angle_alpha   90.00
_cell.angle_beta   90.00
_cell.angle_gamma   90.00
#
_symmetry.space_group_name_H-M   'P 1'
#
loop_
_entity.id
_entity.type
_entity.pdbx_description
1 polymer ?
#
loop_
_entity_poly.entity_id
_entity_poly.type
_entity_poly.pdbx_seq_one_letter_code
_entity_poly.pdbx_strand_id
1 'polypeptide(L)'
;MIASFQLLTGLLALTTSAVSSVVQPRSITPPEGCPIPTWVVNNFQWHNASHSLDCVHHPYDYPEACLCGSGWCKPDPATCNGTMVNPCYTGMPNYEPWGYGPLETLDIDFADGLQCHDQYIGYRIHDIGNGASNCGYADRGQGRIVSFYGTSNLDSSIGHMDYVLGSGHALTCANGSSITYSGSVDFPLTCTHDAYFNATCTAPVFEIPVLSYQWV
;
A
#
# COMPACT_ATOMS: atom_id res chain seq x y z
N MET A 1 56.60 -25.63 -38.63
CA MET A 1 55.40 -24.76 -38.64
C MET A 1 54.19 -25.66 -38.61
N ILE A 2 53.57 -25.80 -37.44
CA ILE A 2 52.46 -26.73 -37.20
C ILE A 2 51.16 -25.95 -37.38
N ALA A 3 50.41 -26.30 -38.43
CA ALA A 3 49.04 -25.88 -38.65
C ALA A 3 48.13 -26.78 -37.80
N SER A 4 47.22 -26.19 -37.01
CA SER A 4 46.19 -26.95 -36.31
C SER A 4 45.14 -26.05 -35.63
N PHE A 5 43.87 -26.37 -35.92
CA PHE A 5 42.64 -26.08 -35.19
C PHE A 5 42.13 -24.62 -35.11
N GLN A 6 41.26 -24.23 -36.04
CA GLN A 6 40.14 -23.36 -35.72
C GLN A 6 38.85 -24.18 -35.76
N LEU A 7 38.45 -24.63 -34.57
CA LEU A 7 37.21 -25.35 -34.31
C LEU A 7 36.01 -24.42 -34.40
N LEU A 8 35.04 -24.85 -35.21
CA LEU A 8 33.62 -24.98 -34.89
C LEU A 8 32.96 -23.89 -34.02
N THR A 9 32.07 -23.13 -34.67
CA THR A 9 30.64 -23.03 -34.30
C THR A 9 30.30 -22.98 -32.81
N GLY A 10 30.20 -21.77 -32.26
CA GLY A 10 29.44 -21.47 -31.04
C GLY A 10 28.08 -20.86 -31.38
N LEU A 11 27.15 -21.69 -31.88
CA LEU A 11 25.71 -21.42 -31.75
C LEU A 11 25.38 -21.37 -30.26
N LEU A 12 24.78 -20.28 -29.77
CA LEU A 12 23.76 -20.23 -28.70
C LEU A 12 23.58 -18.78 -28.20
N ALA A 13 23.18 -17.88 -29.11
CA ALA A 13 22.46 -16.67 -28.72
C ALA A 13 20.96 -16.98 -28.78
N LEU A 14 20.47 -17.81 -27.86
CA LEU A 14 19.04 -17.86 -27.56
C LEU A 14 18.80 -16.90 -26.39
N THR A 15 18.61 -15.63 -26.75
CA THR A 15 17.89 -14.67 -25.91
C THR A 15 16.45 -15.16 -25.80
N THR A 16 16.15 -15.95 -24.77
CA THR A 16 14.77 -16.16 -24.34
C THR A 16 14.30 -14.88 -23.66
N SER A 17 13.76 -13.95 -24.46
CA SER A 17 12.82 -12.95 -23.95
C SER A 17 11.53 -13.69 -23.58
N ALA A 18 11.53 -14.31 -22.40
CA ALA A 18 10.29 -14.75 -21.77
C ALA A 18 9.54 -13.48 -21.39
N VAL A 19 8.71 -12.99 -22.30
CA VAL A 19 7.64 -12.05 -21.95
C VAL A 19 6.71 -12.87 -21.05
N SER A 20 6.84 -12.70 -19.74
CA SER A 20 5.79 -13.13 -18.81
C SER A 20 4.53 -12.38 -19.23
N SER A 21 3.66 -13.05 -19.98
CA SER A 21 2.28 -12.62 -20.14
C SER A 21 1.64 -12.75 -18.77
N VAL A 22 1.68 -11.67 -17.98
CA VAL A 22 0.88 -11.56 -16.77
C VAL A 22 -0.57 -11.73 -17.22
N VAL A 23 -1.15 -12.88 -16.92
CA VAL A 23 -2.56 -13.14 -17.17
C VAL A 23 -3.31 -12.21 -16.24
N GLN A 24 -3.73 -11.05 -16.75
CA GLN A 24 -4.55 -10.15 -15.95
C GLN A 24 -5.89 -10.82 -15.69
N PRO A 25 -6.32 -10.92 -14.41
CA PRO A 25 -7.63 -11.44 -14.10
C PRO A 25 -8.69 -10.60 -14.81
N ARG A 26 -9.75 -11.25 -15.28
CA ARG A 26 -10.89 -10.57 -15.89
C ARG A 26 -12.08 -10.63 -14.96
N SER A 27 -12.87 -9.57 -14.95
CA SER A 27 -14.12 -9.54 -14.21
C SER A 27 -15.04 -10.69 -14.62
N ILE A 28 -15.68 -11.32 -13.63
CA ILE A 28 -16.72 -12.33 -13.85
C ILE A 28 -17.95 -11.72 -14.51
N THR A 29 -18.79 -12.56 -15.11
CA THR A 29 -20.15 -12.13 -15.48
C THR A 29 -21.06 -12.29 -14.25
N PRO A 30 -21.74 -11.22 -13.79
CA PRO A 30 -22.68 -11.33 -12.68
C PRO A 30 -23.91 -12.16 -13.08
N PRO A 31 -24.72 -12.63 -12.12
CA PRO A 31 -26.02 -13.22 -12.41
C PRO A 31 -26.90 -12.28 -13.25
N GLU A 32 -27.81 -12.85 -14.05
CA GLU A 32 -28.72 -12.07 -14.88
C GLU A 32 -29.51 -11.05 -14.05
N GLY A 33 -29.53 -9.80 -14.50
CA GLY A 33 -30.22 -8.71 -13.81
C GLY A 33 -29.45 -8.11 -12.63
N CYS A 34 -28.23 -8.56 -12.32
CA CYS A 34 -27.40 -7.95 -11.29
C CYS A 34 -26.33 -7.00 -11.90
N PRO A 35 -26.12 -5.81 -11.32
CA PRO A 35 -25.08 -4.89 -11.77
C PRO A 35 -23.69 -5.40 -11.39
N ILE A 36 -22.68 -5.14 -12.23
CA ILE A 36 -21.27 -5.35 -11.88
C ILE A 36 -20.63 -3.99 -11.55
N PRO A 37 -19.97 -3.83 -10.39
CA PRO A 37 -19.24 -2.60 -10.12
C PRO A 37 -18.00 -2.50 -10.99
N THR A 38 -17.54 -1.27 -11.23
CA THR A 38 -16.29 -0.98 -11.93
C THR A 38 -15.37 -0.24 -10.97
N TRP A 39 -14.32 -0.92 -10.52
CA TRP A 39 -13.36 -0.36 -9.57
C TRP A 39 -12.10 0.07 -10.30
N VAL A 40 -12.02 1.35 -10.64
CA VAL A 40 -10.87 1.93 -11.33
C VAL A 40 -10.14 2.86 -10.37
N VAL A 41 -8.87 2.57 -10.11
CA VAL A 41 -7.98 3.45 -9.35
C VAL A 41 -7.39 4.46 -10.33
N ASN A 42 -7.73 5.74 -10.16
CA ASN A 42 -7.27 6.82 -11.04
C ASN A 42 -6.03 7.54 -10.51
N ASN A 43 -5.80 7.48 -9.20
CA ASN A 43 -4.64 8.03 -8.54
C ASN A 43 -4.21 7.07 -7.42
N PHE A 44 -2.91 6.78 -7.40
CA PHE A 44 -2.28 5.97 -6.37
C PHE A 44 -0.96 6.62 -5.99
N GLN A 45 -0.82 6.99 -4.73
CA GLN A 45 0.39 7.60 -4.19
C GLN A 45 0.68 7.03 -2.81
N TRP A 46 1.89 6.52 -2.63
CA TRP A 46 2.36 5.97 -1.37
C TRP A 46 3.71 6.57 -0.99
N HIS A 47 3.73 7.33 0.09
CA HIS A 47 4.95 7.82 0.71
C HIS A 47 5.35 6.89 1.85
N ASN A 48 6.57 6.36 1.80
CA ASN A 48 7.12 5.49 2.82
C ASN A 48 8.50 6.01 3.25
N ALA A 49 8.72 6.17 4.54
CA ALA A 49 9.97 6.71 5.08
C ALA A 49 10.88 5.56 5.54
N SER A 50 12.18 5.72 5.32
CA SER A 50 13.19 4.69 5.64
C SER A 50 13.46 4.55 7.14
N HIS A 51 13.13 5.59 7.92
CA HIS A 51 13.55 5.76 9.30
C HIS A 51 12.43 6.26 10.21
N SER A 52 11.17 5.94 9.89
CA SER A 52 10.06 6.22 10.80
C SER A 52 10.20 5.46 12.11
N LEU A 53 9.81 6.11 13.20
CA LEU A 53 9.62 5.50 14.49
C LEU A 53 8.57 4.38 14.38
N ASP A 54 9.02 3.15 14.60
CA ASP A 54 8.20 1.94 14.54
C ASP A 54 7.91 1.41 15.94
N CYS A 55 6.77 1.81 16.49
CA CYS A 55 6.31 1.35 17.80
C CYS A 55 5.63 -0.03 17.75
N VAL A 56 5.47 -0.65 16.57
CA VAL A 56 4.80 -1.95 16.40
C VAL A 56 5.81 -3.08 16.33
N HIS A 57 6.77 -2.99 15.40
CA HIS A 57 7.73 -4.07 15.18
C HIS A 57 9.03 -3.85 15.96
N HIS A 58 9.32 -2.61 16.34
CA HIS A 58 10.55 -2.24 17.04
C HIS A 58 10.28 -1.52 18.38
N PRO A 59 9.41 -2.04 19.27
CA PRO A 59 9.10 -1.40 20.54
C PRO A 59 10.31 -1.30 21.50
N TYR A 60 11.39 -2.04 21.20
CA TYR A 60 12.61 -2.14 22.01
C TYR A 60 13.78 -1.31 21.49
N ASP A 61 13.60 -0.50 20.44
CA ASP A 61 14.68 0.39 19.98
C ASP A 61 14.91 1.59 20.93
N TYR A 62 14.18 1.61 22.06
CA TYR A 62 14.17 2.66 23.09
C TYR A 62 14.36 4.07 22.53
N PRO A 63 13.56 4.47 21.52
CA PRO A 63 13.65 5.82 20.98
C PRO A 63 13.33 6.78 22.11
N GLU A 64 14.18 7.77 22.34
CA GLU A 64 13.93 8.80 23.35
C GLU A 64 13.43 10.08 22.71
N ALA A 65 12.36 10.60 23.28
CA ALA A 65 11.68 11.81 22.88
C ALA A 65 11.67 12.83 23.99
N CYS A 66 11.96 14.10 23.65
CA CYS A 66 11.91 15.18 24.61
C CYS A 66 10.48 15.72 24.76
N LEU A 67 9.86 15.45 25.91
CA LEU A 67 8.56 16.00 26.28
C LEU A 67 8.72 17.37 26.94
N CYS A 68 8.37 18.44 26.23
CA CYS A 68 8.44 19.83 26.67
C CYS A 68 7.04 20.38 26.99
N GLY A 69 6.64 20.36 28.26
CA GLY A 69 5.33 20.87 28.67
C GLY A 69 4.19 20.00 28.14
N SER A 70 3.32 20.57 27.29
CA SER A 70 2.17 19.85 26.70
C SER A 70 2.43 19.29 25.30
N GLY A 71 3.68 19.29 24.84
CA GLY A 71 4.04 18.85 23.49
C GLY A 71 5.48 18.39 23.37
N TRP A 72 5.88 18.14 22.14
CA TRP A 72 7.15 17.52 21.80
C TRP A 72 8.19 18.56 21.36
N CYS A 73 9.44 18.36 21.79
CA CYS A 73 10.60 19.12 21.33
C CYS A 73 11.54 18.23 20.51
N LYS A 74 12.52 18.86 19.85
CA LYS A 74 13.64 18.16 19.22
C LYS A 74 14.22 17.11 20.19
N PRO A 75 14.39 15.84 19.76
CA PRO A 75 14.95 14.79 20.58
C PRO A 75 16.46 14.94 20.71
N ASP A 76 16.89 15.73 21.68
CA ASP A 76 18.29 15.88 22.02
C ASP A 76 18.42 15.84 23.55
N PRO A 77 18.99 14.74 24.11
CA PRO A 77 19.18 14.62 25.55
C PRO A 77 19.97 15.78 26.17
N ALA A 78 20.86 16.41 25.40
CA ALA A 78 21.68 17.52 25.87
C ALA A 78 20.94 18.86 25.89
N THR A 79 19.90 19.03 25.06
CA THR A 79 19.14 20.29 24.94
C THR A 79 17.66 20.15 25.29
N CYS A 80 17.25 18.98 25.78
CA CYS A 80 15.88 18.72 26.18
C CYS A 80 15.49 19.56 27.41
N ASN A 81 14.67 20.59 27.20
CA ASN A 81 14.10 21.40 28.26
C ASN A 81 12.82 20.75 28.84
N GLY A 82 12.93 19.46 29.14
CA GLY A 82 11.79 18.58 29.42
C GLY A 82 12.25 17.22 29.94
N THR A 83 11.41 16.20 29.78
CA THR A 83 11.75 14.82 30.15
C THR A 83 11.98 13.99 28.90
N MET A 84 13.12 13.30 28.82
CA MET A 84 13.33 12.26 27.82
C MET A 84 12.47 11.05 28.18
N VAL A 85 11.54 10.69 27.30
CA VAL A 85 10.59 9.58 27.47
C VAL A 85 10.52 8.76 26.20
N ASN A 86 10.16 7.49 26.31
CA ASN A 86 9.90 6.69 25.12
C ASN A 86 8.52 7.06 24.53
N PRO A 87 8.46 7.61 23.29
CA PRO A 87 7.22 8.09 22.70
C PRO A 87 6.18 6.97 22.53
N CYS A 88 6.61 5.73 22.28
CA CYS A 88 5.74 4.56 22.11
C CYS A 88 4.94 4.20 23.36
N TYR A 89 5.32 4.69 24.55
CA TYR A 89 4.63 4.41 25.81
C TYR A 89 3.82 5.58 26.37
N THR A 90 3.82 6.74 25.70
CA THR A 90 3.18 7.95 26.25
C THR A 90 1.70 8.10 25.91
N GLY A 91 1.27 7.60 24.74
CA GLY A 91 -0.10 7.76 24.25
C GLY A 91 -0.54 9.21 23.99
N MET A 92 0.39 10.16 23.86
CA MET A 92 0.12 11.61 23.72
C MET A 92 -0.16 12.10 22.29
N PRO A 93 -1.41 12.34 21.85
CA PRO A 93 -1.72 12.70 20.47
C PRO A 93 -1.21 14.11 20.09
N ASN A 94 -0.12 14.20 19.31
CA ASN A 94 0.26 15.35 18.46
C ASN A 94 1.70 15.16 17.99
N TYR A 95 1.91 14.51 16.86
CA TYR A 95 3.23 14.00 16.53
C TYR A 95 3.59 14.42 15.10
N GLU A 96 4.52 15.36 14.94
CA GLU A 96 5.32 15.38 13.72
C GLU A 96 5.99 13.99 13.59
N PRO A 97 6.18 13.42 12.39
CA PRO A 97 6.76 12.08 12.28
C PRO A 97 8.09 12.03 13.03
N TRP A 98 8.15 11.18 14.03
CA TRP A 98 9.37 10.92 14.79
C TRP A 98 10.16 9.90 13.99
N GLY A 99 11.39 10.24 13.60
CA GLY A 99 12.15 9.47 12.61
C GLY A 99 12.82 10.37 11.58
N TYR A 100 13.82 9.88 10.85
CA TYR A 100 14.58 10.67 9.86
C TYR A 100 13.87 10.77 8.50
N GLY A 101 12.55 10.94 8.47
CA GLY A 101 11.77 10.88 7.23
C GLY A 101 10.51 11.75 7.21
N PRO A 102 9.99 12.03 6.00
CA PRO A 102 8.71 12.69 5.81
C PRO A 102 7.55 11.83 6.33
N LEU A 103 6.34 12.41 6.37
CA LEU A 103 5.12 11.66 6.69
C LEU A 103 4.94 10.48 5.74
N GLU A 104 4.64 9.31 6.30
CA GLU A 104 4.16 8.17 5.52
C GLU A 104 2.66 8.31 5.28
N THR A 105 2.26 8.27 4.02
CA THR A 105 0.85 8.35 3.61
C THR A 105 0.57 7.37 2.49
N LEU A 106 -0.68 6.90 2.42
CA LEU A 106 -1.22 6.15 1.29
C LEU A 106 -2.51 6.81 0.85
N ASP A 107 -2.50 7.30 -0.37
CA ASP A 107 -3.61 7.97 -1.03
C ASP A 107 -4.05 7.11 -2.23
N ILE A 108 -5.32 6.71 -2.24
CA ILE A 108 -5.93 5.94 -3.32
C ILE A 108 -7.24 6.61 -3.68
N ASP A 109 -7.35 7.12 -4.90
CA ASP A 109 -8.60 7.65 -5.42
C ASP A 109 -9.18 6.67 -6.45
N PHE A 110 -10.48 6.42 -6.30
CA PHE A 110 -11.26 5.63 -7.25
C PHE A 110 -12.10 6.54 -8.15
N ALA A 111 -12.32 6.10 -9.38
CA ALA A 111 -13.13 6.81 -10.37
C ALA A 111 -14.61 6.97 -9.96
N ASP A 112 -15.11 6.13 -9.05
CA ASP A 112 -16.46 6.22 -8.49
C ASP A 112 -16.58 7.23 -7.33
N GLY A 113 -15.47 7.89 -6.96
CA GLY A 113 -15.40 8.90 -5.92
C GLY A 113 -15.00 8.38 -4.54
N LEU A 114 -14.76 7.07 -4.37
CA LEU A 114 -14.16 6.57 -3.13
C LEU A 114 -12.72 7.11 -3.00
N GLN A 115 -12.40 7.67 -1.84
CA GLN A 115 -11.06 8.12 -1.50
C GLN A 115 -10.57 7.40 -0.26
N CYS A 116 -9.37 6.84 -0.35
CA CYS A 116 -8.64 6.24 0.75
C CYS A 116 -7.48 7.12 1.12
N HIS A 117 -7.35 7.40 2.42
CA HIS A 117 -6.22 8.12 2.97
C HIS A 117 -5.81 7.44 4.27
N ASP A 118 -4.65 6.78 4.24
CA ASP A 118 -3.98 6.27 5.41
C ASP A 118 -2.73 7.11 5.71
N GLN A 119 -2.47 7.37 6.98
CA GLN A 119 -1.31 8.15 7.40
C GLN A 119 -0.90 7.74 8.81
N TYR A 120 0.39 7.84 9.11
CA TYR A 120 0.82 7.76 10.50
C TYR A 120 0.64 9.08 11.22
N ILE A 121 0.03 8.99 12.40
CA ILE A 121 -0.04 10.09 13.35
C ILE A 121 1.18 9.98 14.26
N GLY A 122 2.38 10.25 13.72
CA GLY A 122 3.63 10.35 14.49
C GLY A 122 4.57 9.16 14.50
N TYR A 123 3.99 7.98 14.69
CA TYR A 123 4.70 6.70 14.70
C TYR A 123 3.85 5.63 14.03
N ARG A 124 4.52 4.62 13.48
CA ARG A 124 3.87 3.46 12.87
C ARG A 124 3.12 2.68 13.96
N ILE A 125 1.80 2.55 13.80
CA ILE A 125 0.90 1.73 14.64
C ILE A 125 0.29 0.52 13.90
N HIS A 126 0.49 0.47 12.59
CA HIS A 126 0.17 -0.63 11.67
C HIS A 126 1.02 -0.44 10.42
N ASP A 127 1.25 -1.44 9.58
CA ASP A 127 2.00 -1.23 8.32
C ASP A 127 1.11 -0.64 7.21
N ILE A 128 1.50 0.51 6.66
CA ILE A 128 0.95 1.03 5.40
C ILE A 128 1.59 0.23 4.26
N GLY A 129 0.75 -0.33 3.37
CA GLY A 129 1.20 -1.22 2.29
C GLY A 129 1.37 -2.68 2.69
N ASN A 130 0.77 -3.11 3.79
CA ASN A 130 0.72 -4.51 4.20
C ASN A 130 -0.66 -4.87 4.80
N GLY A 131 -1.74 -4.47 4.14
CA GLY A 131 -3.10 -4.80 4.58
C GLY A 131 -4.17 -3.77 4.26
N ALA A 132 -5.24 -3.81 5.05
CA ALA A 132 -6.41 -2.95 4.88
C ALA A 132 -6.02 -1.47 5.00
N SER A 133 -6.26 -0.73 3.92
CA SER A 133 -6.08 0.72 3.84
C SER A 133 -7.24 1.45 4.50
N ASN A 134 -7.00 2.66 4.97
CA ASN A 134 -8.03 3.48 5.58
C ASN A 134 -8.90 4.19 4.52
N CYS A 135 -9.89 3.46 4.00
CA CYS A 135 -10.85 3.95 3.01
C CYS A 135 -12.16 4.37 3.68
N GLY A 136 -12.15 5.49 4.40
CA GLY A 136 -13.30 6.03 5.10
C GLY A 136 -13.79 5.14 6.26
N TYR A 137 -13.54 5.55 7.50
CA TYR A 137 -13.96 4.82 8.70
C TYR A 137 -15.46 4.45 8.73
N ALA A 138 -16.33 5.27 8.11
CA ALA A 138 -17.77 5.03 8.03
C ALA A 138 -18.14 3.84 7.12
N ASP A 139 -17.35 3.61 6.06
CA ASP A 139 -17.57 2.55 5.07
C ASP A 139 -17.01 1.20 5.56
N ARG A 140 -15.94 1.24 6.37
CA ARG A 140 -15.38 0.02 6.98
C ARG A 140 -16.37 -0.68 7.91
N GLY A 141 -17.18 0.07 8.67
CA GLY A 141 -18.24 -0.48 9.51
C GLY A 141 -19.36 -1.16 8.73
N GLN A 142 -19.51 -0.83 7.44
CA GLN A 142 -20.47 -1.40 6.50
C GLN A 142 -19.83 -2.49 5.60
N GLY A 143 -18.55 -2.80 5.84
CA GLY A 143 -17.82 -3.90 5.25
C GLY A 143 -17.17 -3.61 3.90
N ARG A 144 -17.10 -2.34 3.47
CA ARG A 144 -16.25 -1.97 2.33
C ARG A 144 -14.80 -1.91 2.77
N ILE A 145 -13.96 -2.76 2.21
CA ILE A 145 -12.56 -2.93 2.61
C ILE A 145 -11.70 -2.93 1.34
N VAL A 146 -10.74 -2.01 1.28
CA VAL A 146 -9.67 -2.03 0.28
C VAL A 146 -8.38 -2.35 1.03
N SER A 147 -7.63 -3.33 0.55
CA SER A 147 -6.34 -3.70 1.10
C SER A 147 -5.26 -3.50 0.06
N PHE A 148 -4.13 -2.94 0.46
CA PHE A 148 -2.95 -2.76 -0.39
C PHE A 148 -1.76 -3.49 0.22
N TYR A 149 -1.04 -4.22 -0.62
CA TYR A 149 0.20 -4.90 -0.30
C TYR A 149 1.26 -4.51 -1.32
N GLY A 150 2.41 -4.06 -0.85
CA GLY A 150 3.50 -3.67 -1.73
C GLY A 150 4.82 -3.52 -1.02
N THR A 151 5.88 -3.36 -1.80
CA THR A 151 7.19 -3.00 -1.28
C THR A 151 7.67 -1.74 -1.96
N SER A 152 8.12 -0.80 -1.13
CA SER A 152 8.75 0.44 -1.58
C SER A 152 10.27 0.32 -1.67
N ASN A 153 10.87 -0.83 -1.31
CA ASN A 153 12.34 -0.99 -1.24
C ASN A 153 13.02 -1.08 -2.62
N LEU A 154 12.24 -1.13 -3.69
CA LEU A 154 12.71 -1.31 -5.07
C LEU A 154 12.14 -0.18 -5.91
N ASP A 155 12.92 0.32 -6.87
CA ASP A 155 12.46 1.34 -7.81
C ASP A 155 11.27 0.86 -8.66
N SER A 156 11.17 -0.45 -8.89
CA SER A 156 10.02 -1.09 -9.53
C SER A 156 9.67 -2.39 -8.82
N SER A 157 8.40 -2.57 -8.49
CA SER A 157 7.85 -3.75 -7.84
C SER A 157 6.42 -4.03 -8.32
N ILE A 158 5.79 -5.05 -7.74
CA ILE A 158 4.37 -5.37 -7.96
C ILE A 158 3.62 -5.02 -6.69
N GLY A 159 2.60 -4.17 -6.82
CA GLY A 159 1.58 -3.96 -5.81
C GLY A 159 0.44 -4.96 -6.01
N HIS A 160 -0.20 -5.36 -4.91
CA HIS A 160 -1.42 -6.15 -4.90
C HIS A 160 -2.52 -5.36 -4.20
N MET A 161 -3.72 -5.36 -4.76
CA MET A 161 -4.88 -4.73 -4.16
C MET A 161 -6.06 -5.69 -4.11
N ASP A 162 -6.68 -5.80 -2.94
CA ASP A 162 -7.97 -6.45 -2.73
C ASP A 162 -9.05 -5.39 -2.55
N TYR A 163 -10.22 -5.63 -3.13
CA TYR A 163 -11.43 -4.84 -2.88
C TYR A 163 -12.57 -5.78 -2.49
N VAL A 164 -13.17 -5.53 -1.33
CA VAL A 164 -14.37 -6.23 -0.84
C VAL A 164 -15.49 -5.22 -0.63
N LEU A 165 -16.66 -5.48 -1.23
CA LEU A 165 -17.92 -4.82 -0.87
C LEU A 165 -18.66 -5.69 0.14
N GLY A 166 -18.78 -5.21 1.38
CA GLY A 166 -19.58 -5.86 2.42
C GLY A 166 -21.09 -5.65 2.25
N SER A 167 -21.87 -6.30 3.11
CA SER A 167 -23.34 -6.30 3.03
C SER A 167 -23.98 -4.92 3.17
N GLY A 168 -23.34 -3.97 3.86
CA GLY A 168 -23.83 -2.58 3.93
C GLY A 168 -23.73 -1.83 2.60
N HIS A 169 -22.93 -2.34 1.65
CA HIS A 169 -22.79 -1.81 0.30
C HIS A 169 -23.26 -2.81 -0.77
N ALA A 170 -24.13 -3.75 -0.41
CA ALA A 170 -24.71 -4.69 -1.36
C ALA A 170 -25.47 -3.94 -2.46
N LEU A 171 -25.31 -4.39 -3.70
CA LEU A 171 -26.03 -3.87 -4.85
C LEU A 171 -27.37 -4.59 -5.00
N THR A 172 -28.37 -3.88 -5.52
CA THR A 172 -29.70 -4.46 -5.77
C THR A 172 -29.82 -4.94 -7.20
N CYS A 173 -30.21 -6.21 -7.38
CA CYS A 173 -30.52 -6.79 -8.68
C CYS A 173 -31.95 -6.43 -9.13
N ALA A 174 -32.25 -6.59 -10.42
CA ALA A 174 -33.55 -6.25 -11.00
C ALA A 174 -34.74 -7.02 -10.38
N ASN A 175 -34.50 -8.20 -9.81
CA ASN A 175 -35.48 -9.01 -9.09
C ASN A 175 -35.67 -8.61 -7.61
N GLY A 176 -34.94 -7.59 -7.14
CA GLY A 176 -34.97 -7.10 -5.75
C GLY A 176 -34.04 -7.84 -4.78
N SER A 177 -33.27 -8.85 -5.22
CA SER A 177 -32.26 -9.49 -4.35
C SER A 177 -31.01 -8.60 -4.20
N SER A 178 -30.26 -8.85 -3.12
CA SER A 178 -29.04 -8.10 -2.79
C SER A 178 -27.80 -8.96 -3.03
N ILE A 179 -26.77 -8.36 -3.64
CA ILE A 179 -25.54 -9.04 -4.03
C ILE A 179 -24.32 -8.21 -3.63
N THR A 180 -23.27 -8.87 -3.15
CA THR A 180 -21.96 -8.28 -2.86
C THR A 180 -20.89 -8.85 -3.77
N TYR A 181 -19.76 -8.16 -3.85
CA TYR A 181 -18.67 -8.48 -4.75
C TYR A 181 -17.31 -8.37 -4.05
N SER A 182 -16.35 -9.18 -4.49
CA SER A 182 -14.94 -8.99 -4.17
C SER A 182 -14.06 -9.24 -5.38
N GLY A 183 -12.88 -8.67 -5.39
CA GLY A 183 -11.92 -8.81 -6.46
C GLY A 183 -10.53 -8.37 -6.04
N SER A 184 -9.56 -8.65 -6.91
CA SER A 184 -8.17 -8.32 -6.65
C SER A 184 -7.36 -8.18 -7.93
N VAL A 185 -6.26 -7.44 -7.85
CA VAL A 185 -5.36 -7.19 -8.98
C VAL A 185 -3.92 -7.01 -8.53
N ASP A 186 -3.00 -7.49 -9.37
CA ASP A 186 -1.59 -7.13 -9.33
C ASP A 186 -1.32 -6.01 -10.32
N PHE A 187 -0.62 -4.96 -9.89
CA PHE A 187 -0.33 -3.77 -10.69
C PHE A 187 1.14 -3.35 -10.54
N PRO A 188 1.73 -2.73 -11.57
CA PRO A 188 3.09 -2.23 -11.48
C PRO A 188 3.17 -1.04 -10.51
N LEU A 189 4.11 -1.11 -9.59
CA LEU A 189 4.44 -0.04 -8.65
C LEU A 189 5.81 0.53 -9.01
N THR A 190 5.92 1.86 -9.07
CA THR A 190 7.18 2.56 -9.36
C THR A 190 7.49 3.51 -8.22
N CYS A 191 8.67 3.38 -7.65
CA CYS A 191 9.12 4.16 -6.50
C CYS A 191 10.35 4.99 -6.84
N THR A 192 10.41 6.20 -6.31
CA THR A 192 11.62 7.05 -6.32
C THR A 192 12.11 7.25 -4.90
N HIS A 193 13.41 7.11 -4.71
CA HIS A 193 14.07 7.27 -3.41
C HIS A 193 14.79 8.62 -3.32
N ASP A 194 14.65 9.32 -2.20
CA ASP A 194 15.48 10.49 -1.90
C ASP A 194 16.86 10.09 -1.34
N ALA A 195 17.68 11.08 -0.96
CA ALA A 195 19.02 10.85 -0.42
C ALA A 195 19.04 10.08 0.93
N TYR A 196 17.91 10.01 1.62
CA TYR A 196 17.70 9.27 2.86
C TYR A 196 16.97 7.94 2.62
N PHE A 197 16.76 7.56 1.36
CA PHE A 197 16.03 6.37 0.96
C PHE A 197 14.53 6.40 1.33
N ASN A 198 13.96 7.59 1.52
CA ASN A 198 12.50 7.73 1.61
C ASN A 198 11.89 7.51 0.23
N ALA A 199 10.89 6.66 0.14
CA ALA A 199 10.26 6.27 -1.10
C ALA A 199 8.99 7.09 -1.36
N THR A 200 8.84 7.54 -2.60
CA THR A 200 7.55 7.99 -3.15
C THR A 200 7.18 7.03 -4.27
N CYS A 201 6.12 6.26 -4.05
CA CYS A 201 5.64 5.24 -4.96
C CYS A 201 4.35 5.68 -5.64
N THR A 202 4.23 5.37 -6.92
CA THR A 202 3.05 5.65 -7.75
C THR A 202 2.73 4.44 -8.62
N ALA A 203 1.49 4.37 -9.09
CA ALA A 203 1.05 3.38 -10.06
C ALA A 203 0.31 4.07 -11.21
N PRO A 204 0.36 3.52 -12.45
CA PRO A 204 -0.53 3.95 -13.51
C PRO A 204 -1.98 3.62 -13.16
N VAL A 205 -2.94 4.20 -13.89
CA VAL A 205 -4.36 3.83 -13.76
C VAL A 205 -4.54 2.33 -13.97
N PHE A 206 -5.29 1.67 -13.09
CA PHE A 206 -5.62 0.25 -13.19
C PHE A 206 -7.05 -0.04 -12.75
N GLU A 207 -7.58 -1.17 -13.22
CA GLU A 207 -8.90 -1.69 -12.83
C GLU A 207 -8.72 -2.90 -11.91
N ILE A 208 -9.52 -2.97 -10.85
CA ILE A 208 -9.64 -4.15 -9.99
C ILE A 208 -10.80 -4.98 -10.54
N PRO A 209 -10.53 -6.14 -11.15
CA PRO A 209 -11.57 -6.99 -11.71
C PRO A 209 -12.38 -7.62 -10.58
N VAL A 210 -13.68 -7.74 -10.79
CA VAL A 210 -14.57 -8.46 -9.86
C VAL A 210 -14.37 -9.95 -10.06
N LEU A 211 -13.94 -10.67 -9.03
CA LEU A 211 -13.57 -12.10 -9.13
C LEU A 211 -14.61 -13.03 -8.50
N SER A 212 -15.41 -12.53 -7.58
CA SER A 212 -16.45 -13.32 -6.91
C SER A 212 -17.63 -12.45 -6.46
N TYR A 213 -18.75 -13.11 -6.19
CA TYR A 213 -19.93 -12.49 -5.62
C TYR A 213 -20.55 -13.38 -4.54
N GLN A 214 -21.38 -12.76 -3.70
CA GLN A 214 -22.17 -13.45 -2.69
C GLN A 214 -23.56 -12.82 -2.56
N TRP A 215 -24.59 -13.63 -2.37
CA TRP A 215 -25.93 -13.14 -2.05
C TRP A 215 -26.02 -12.73 -0.58
N VAL A 216 -26.74 -11.64 -0.30
CA VAL A 216 -26.99 -11.11 1.05
C VAL A 216 -28.39 -11.44 1.52
#